data_AF-A0A951FAD1-F1
#
_entry.id   AF-A0A951FAD1-F1
#
_cell.length_a   1.000
_cell.length_b   1.000
_cell.length_c   1.000
_cell.angle_alpha   90.00
_cell.angle_beta   90.00
_cell.angle_gamma   90.00
#
_symmetry.space_group_name_H-M   'P 1'
#
loop_
_entity.id
_entity.type
_entity.pdbx_description
1 polymer ?
#
loop_
_entity_poly.entity_id
_entity_poly.type
_entity_poly.pdbx_seq_one_letter_code
_entity_poly.pdbx_strand_id
1 'polypeptide(L)'
;MADQYTEVTHTGFFKNVFNSFIGALIGVLLFFGSFVVLWMNEGTVNLATIAQKSTLASAASVDPSLDGEFLAATGKLSSAETLGDETFLRPGNYLALDRSVEMYAWVEKTSSKTTKNTGGSSTTETTYTYEKQWTSNPESSSSFRHAAGHNNPELPFGSGSWKVSNA
;
A
#
# COMPACT_ATOMS: atom_id res chain seq x y z
N MET A 1 -11.89 25.27 -5.82
CA MET A 1 -11.32 24.90 -7.14
C MET A 1 -9.96 24.30 -6.85
N ALA A 2 -9.64 23.15 -7.44
CA ALA A 2 -8.28 22.59 -7.39
C ALA A 2 -7.35 23.48 -8.22
N ASP A 3 -6.12 23.69 -7.74
CA ASP A 3 -5.11 24.41 -8.53
C ASP A 3 -4.58 23.48 -9.63
N GLN A 4 -4.35 24.01 -10.83
CA GLN A 4 -4.03 23.19 -11.99
C GLN A 4 -2.98 23.85 -12.88
N TYR A 5 -1.97 23.05 -13.24
CA TYR A 5 -0.89 23.44 -14.15
C TYR A 5 -0.79 22.45 -15.30
N THR A 6 -0.46 22.93 -16.49
CA THR A 6 -0.31 22.10 -17.67
C THR A 6 1.04 22.35 -18.34
N GLU A 7 1.81 21.27 -18.53
CA GLU A 7 3.05 21.27 -19.29
C GLU A 7 2.85 20.57 -20.63
N VAL A 8 3.48 21.11 -21.68
CA VAL A 8 3.40 20.56 -23.04
C VAL A 8 4.77 20.05 -23.46
N THR A 9 4.84 18.79 -23.87
CA THR A 9 6.05 18.17 -24.37
C THR A 9 5.83 17.65 -25.79
N HIS A 10 6.83 17.83 -26.66
CA HIS A 10 6.79 17.36 -28.04
C HIS A 10 7.73 16.17 -28.22
N THR A 11 7.20 15.09 -28.80
CA THR A 11 7.97 13.90 -29.12
C THR A 11 8.03 13.69 -30.63
N GLY A 12 9.24 13.52 -31.15
CA GLY A 12 9.47 13.30 -32.57
C GLY A 12 9.09 11.90 -33.05
N PHE A 13 8.82 11.77 -34.35
CA PHE A 13 8.44 10.52 -35.01
C PHE A 13 9.41 9.36 -34.77
N PHE A 14 10.72 9.57 -34.95
CA PHE A 14 11.74 8.52 -34.76
C PHE A 14 11.74 7.96 -33.33
N LYS A 15 11.60 8.84 -32.32
CA LYS A 15 11.50 8.45 -30.91
C LYS A 15 10.22 7.68 -30.62
N ASN A 16 9.09 8.04 -31.23
CA ASN A 16 7.82 7.31 -31.11
C ASN A 16 7.90 5.88 -31.68
N VAL A 17 8.53 5.73 -32.86
CA VAL A 17 8.72 4.43 -33.50
C VAL A 17 9.66 3.54 -32.68
N PHE A 18 10.80 4.08 -32.23
CA PHE A 18 11.75 3.36 -31.40
C PHE A 18 11.15 2.91 -30.06
N ASN A 19 10.41 3.80 -29.38
CA ASN A 19 9.71 3.47 -28.13
C ASN A 19 8.65 2.38 -28.33
N SER A 20 7.95 2.37 -29.47
CA SER A 20 6.94 1.36 -29.77
C SER A 20 7.57 -0.02 -30.03
N PHE A 21 8.74 -0.07 -30.67
CA PHE A 21 9.48 -1.32 -30.87
C PHE A 21 9.99 -1.90 -29.54
N ILE A 22 10.60 -1.07 -28.68
CA ILE A 22 11.01 -1.49 -27.33
C ILE A 22 9.80 -1.94 -26.51
N GLY A 23 8.69 -1.19 -26.56
CA GLY A 23 7.45 -1.52 -25.88
C GLY A 23 6.89 -2.88 -26.29
N ALA A 24 6.98 -3.25 -27.57
CA ALA A 24 6.57 -4.56 -28.06
C ALA A 24 7.43 -5.70 -27.47
N LEU A 25 8.75 -5.53 -27.41
CA LEU A 25 9.66 -6.51 -26.82
C LEU A 25 9.41 -6.70 -25.31
N ILE A 26 9.22 -5.60 -24.59
CA ILE A 26 8.80 -5.63 -23.18
C ILE A 26 7.45 -6.33 -23.03
N GLY A 27 6.49 -6.06 -23.93
CA GLY A 27 5.18 -6.72 -23.94
C GLY A 27 5.28 -8.24 -24.07
N VAL A 28 6.16 -8.75 -24.94
CA VAL A 28 6.41 -10.20 -25.09
C VAL A 28 7.03 -10.77 -23.81
N LEU A 29 8.00 -10.09 -23.20
CA LEU A 29 8.59 -10.52 -21.94
C LEU A 29 7.57 -10.57 -20.81
N LEU A 30 6.73 -9.53 -20.68
CA LEU A 30 5.66 -9.47 -19.68
C LEU A 30 4.60 -10.54 -19.94
N PHE A 31 4.28 -10.85 -21.19
CA PHE A 31 3.37 -11.94 -21.53
C PHE A 31 3.87 -13.28 -20.96
N PHE A 32 5.13 -13.64 -21.20
CA PHE A 32 5.69 -14.86 -20.62
C PHE A 32 5.85 -14.80 -19.10
N GLY A 33 6.28 -13.65 -18.56
CA GLY A 33 6.37 -13.43 -17.12
C GLY A 33 5.02 -13.51 -16.41
N SER A 34 3.92 -13.15 -17.09
CA SER A 34 2.58 -13.23 -16.53
C SER A 34 2.19 -14.66 -16.14
N PHE A 35 2.61 -15.68 -16.89
CA PHE A 35 2.35 -17.07 -16.54
C PHE A 35 3.05 -17.49 -15.25
N VAL A 36 4.27 -17.00 -15.02
CA VAL A 36 5.01 -17.26 -13.76
C VAL A 36 4.29 -16.60 -12.59
N VAL A 37 3.88 -15.33 -12.74
CA VAL A 37 3.12 -14.61 -11.70
C VAL A 37 1.79 -15.31 -11.42
N LEU A 38 1.05 -15.71 -12.45
CA LEU A 38 -0.21 -16.43 -12.31
C LEU A 38 -0.02 -17.78 -11.63
N TRP A 39 1.00 -18.55 -12.02
CA TRP A 39 1.34 -19.81 -11.33
C TRP A 39 1.60 -19.56 -9.85
N MET A 40 2.45 -18.59 -9.50
CA MET A 40 2.76 -18.28 -8.10
C MET A 40 1.51 -17.88 -7.30
N ASN A 41 0.55 -17.22 -7.95
CA ASN A 41 -0.72 -16.84 -7.34
C ASN A 41 -1.72 -18.01 -7.23
N GLU A 42 -1.74 -18.93 -8.18
CA GLU A 42 -2.61 -20.12 -8.17
C GLU A 42 -2.07 -21.24 -7.26
N GLY A 43 -0.76 -21.26 -7.01
CA GLY A 43 -0.09 -22.22 -6.13
C GLY A 43 -0.32 -21.98 -4.64
N THR A 44 -1.13 -21.00 -4.25
CA THR A 44 -1.40 -20.73 -2.84
C THR A 44 -2.28 -21.82 -2.23
N VAL A 45 -1.79 -22.42 -1.15
CA VAL A 45 -2.55 -23.43 -0.42
C VAL A 45 -3.75 -22.77 0.25
N ASN A 46 -4.93 -23.37 0.10
CA ASN A 46 -6.13 -22.92 0.79
C ASN A 46 -5.98 -23.20 2.30
N LEU A 47 -5.57 -22.17 3.05
CA LEU A 47 -5.40 -22.24 4.50
C LEU A 47 -6.69 -22.65 5.23
N ALA A 48 -7.88 -22.37 4.68
CA ALA A 48 -9.13 -22.82 5.28
C ALA A 48 -9.30 -24.34 5.19
N THR A 49 -8.89 -24.98 4.10
CA THR A 49 -8.90 -26.45 3.97
C THR A 49 -7.88 -27.09 4.92
N ILE A 50 -6.75 -26.43 5.18
CA ILE A 50 -5.82 -26.87 6.23
C ILE A 50 -6.47 -26.69 7.61
N ALA A 51 -7.03 -25.51 7.90
CA ALA A 51 -7.70 -25.19 9.15
C ALA A 51 -8.79 -26.20 9.52
N GLN A 52 -9.57 -26.67 8.55
CA GLN A 52 -10.62 -27.69 8.75
C GLN A 52 -10.10 -29.06 9.21
N LYS A 53 -8.82 -29.38 8.97
CA LYS A 53 -8.21 -30.62 9.43
C LYS A 53 -7.71 -30.54 10.87
N SER A 54 -7.93 -29.42 11.56
CA SER A 54 -7.47 -29.24 12.93
C SER A 54 -8.26 -30.08 13.93
N THR A 55 -7.56 -30.63 14.91
CA THR A 55 -8.17 -31.23 16.10
C THR A 55 -8.46 -30.14 17.13
N LEU A 56 -9.65 -30.15 17.72
CA LEU A 56 -9.99 -29.20 18.77
C LEU A 56 -9.22 -29.52 20.05
N ALA A 57 -8.47 -28.55 20.55
CA ALA A 57 -7.69 -28.65 21.79
C ALA A 57 -8.16 -27.64 22.83
N SER A 58 -7.99 -28.00 24.11
CA SER A 58 -8.21 -27.07 25.21
C SER A 58 -7.08 -26.04 25.26
N ALA A 59 -7.42 -24.76 25.36
CA ALA A 59 -6.44 -23.69 25.56
C ALA A 59 -5.90 -23.61 27.01
N ALA A 60 -6.49 -24.35 27.95
CA ALA A 60 -6.18 -24.25 29.37
C ALA A 60 -4.96 -25.08 29.82
N SER A 61 -4.57 -26.09 29.04
CA SER A 61 -3.49 -27.02 29.39
C SER A 61 -2.93 -27.69 28.14
N VAL A 62 -1.62 -27.98 28.15
CA VAL A 62 -0.98 -28.79 27.11
C VAL A 62 -1.36 -30.26 27.30
N ASP A 63 -1.92 -30.88 26.26
CA ASP A 63 -2.23 -32.31 26.22
C ASP A 63 -1.12 -33.05 25.45
N PRO A 64 -0.28 -33.87 26.12
CA PRO A 64 0.78 -34.62 25.46
C PRO A 64 0.29 -35.62 24.40
N SER A 65 -0.98 -36.03 24.43
CA SER A 65 -1.54 -36.96 23.45
C SER A 65 -1.78 -36.33 22.07
N LEU A 66 -1.78 -34.99 22.01
CA LEU A 66 -1.97 -34.21 20.79
C LEU A 66 -0.63 -33.72 20.19
N ASP A 67 0.50 -34.24 20.68
CA ASP A 67 1.82 -33.84 20.19
C ASP A 67 2.00 -34.20 18.70
N GLY A 68 2.45 -33.23 17.91
CA GLY A 68 2.57 -33.35 16.45
C GLY A 68 1.26 -33.21 15.66
N GLU A 69 0.11 -33.03 16.32
CA GLU A 69 -1.14 -32.73 15.63
C GLU A 69 -1.30 -31.25 15.26
N PHE A 70 -2.10 -30.97 14.23
CA PHE A 70 -2.50 -29.62 13.88
C PHE A 70 -3.75 -29.25 14.67
N LEU A 71 -3.66 -28.23 15.53
CA LEU A 71 -4.68 -27.95 16.56
C LEU A 71 -5.42 -26.62 16.34
N ALA A 72 -6.68 -26.60 16.77
CA ALA A 72 -7.46 -25.38 16.95
C ALA A 72 -7.92 -25.29 18.41
N ALA A 73 -7.63 -24.17 19.06
CA ALA A 73 -8.04 -23.92 20.43
C ALA A 73 -8.79 -22.59 20.52
N THR A 74 -9.75 -22.50 21.44
CA THR A 74 -10.46 -21.26 21.76
C THR A 74 -10.41 -21.06 23.26
N GLY A 75 -10.07 -19.85 23.69
CA GLY A 75 -9.92 -19.52 25.09
C GLY A 75 -10.03 -18.02 25.32
N LYS A 76 -10.16 -17.64 26.59
CA LYS A 76 -10.10 -16.24 26.99
C LYS A 76 -8.63 -15.78 26.93
N LEU A 77 -8.36 -14.76 26.13
CA LEU A 77 -7.06 -14.11 26.07
C LEU A 77 -6.99 -13.01 27.15
N SER A 78 -5.96 -13.03 27.99
CA SER A 78 -5.82 -12.02 29.05
C SER A 78 -4.37 -11.83 29.47
N SER A 79 -3.94 -10.58 29.53
CA SER A 79 -2.61 -10.22 30.02
C SER A 79 -2.69 -9.41 31.31
N ALA A 80 -1.66 -9.53 32.15
CA ALA A 80 -1.43 -8.64 33.28
C ALA A 80 -0.63 -7.39 32.87
N GLU A 81 -0.11 -7.34 31.64
CA GLU A 81 0.59 -6.17 31.10
C GLU A 81 -0.40 -5.02 30.86
N THR A 82 0.04 -3.79 31.14
CA THR A 82 -0.69 -2.59 30.78
C THR A 82 -0.08 -1.94 29.55
N LEU A 83 -0.88 -1.72 28.51
CA LEU A 83 -0.45 -0.97 27.33
C LEU A 83 -0.95 0.48 27.44
N GLY A 84 -0.18 1.41 26.88
CA GLY A 84 -0.58 2.81 26.72
C GLY A 84 0.07 3.40 25.48
N ASP A 85 -0.33 4.62 25.17
CA ASP A 85 0.29 5.46 24.15
C ASP A 85 0.57 6.81 24.82
N GLU A 86 1.83 7.07 25.17
CA GLU A 86 2.24 8.15 26.09
C GLU A 86 1.57 9.50 25.81
N THR A 87 1.29 9.80 24.55
CA THR A 87 0.66 11.07 24.13
C THR A 87 -0.87 11.02 24.08
N PHE A 88 -1.48 9.87 23.74
CA PHE A 88 -2.89 9.79 23.35
C PHE A 88 -3.75 8.88 24.25
N LEU A 89 -3.14 7.96 24.99
CA LEU A 89 -3.86 6.99 25.81
C LEU A 89 -3.07 6.61 27.07
N ARG A 90 -3.71 6.79 28.23
CA ARG A 90 -3.12 6.35 29.50
C ARG A 90 -2.97 4.83 29.55
N PRO A 91 -1.93 4.30 30.24
CA PRO A 91 -1.77 2.87 30.41
C PRO A 91 -3.00 2.19 31.02
N GLY A 92 -3.40 1.05 30.45
CA GLY A 92 -4.54 0.25 30.89
C GLY A 92 -4.48 -1.19 30.40
N ASN A 93 -5.46 -2.00 30.81
CA ASN A 93 -5.54 -3.44 30.48
C ASN A 93 -6.07 -3.64 29.05
N TYR A 94 -5.24 -3.32 28.06
CA TYR A 94 -5.51 -3.55 26.65
C TYR A 94 -4.66 -4.71 26.14
N LEU A 95 -5.20 -5.52 25.22
CA LEU A 95 -4.46 -6.60 24.58
C LEU A 95 -3.64 -6.11 23.37
N ALA A 96 -4.18 -5.12 22.67
CA ALA A 96 -3.53 -4.46 21.56
C ALA A 96 -4.01 -3.01 21.45
N LEU A 97 -3.12 -2.14 21.01
CA LEU A 97 -3.39 -0.75 20.67
C LEU A 97 -2.93 -0.50 19.24
N ASP A 98 -3.75 0.19 18.46
CA ASP A 98 -3.42 0.63 17.12
C ASP A 98 -3.79 2.10 16.98
N ARG A 99 -2.80 2.93 16.69
CA ARG A 99 -2.96 4.35 16.39
C ARG A 99 -2.81 4.53 14.88
N SER A 100 -3.91 4.92 14.23
CA SER A 100 -3.88 5.41 12.86
C SER A 100 -3.89 6.93 12.83
N VAL A 101 -2.86 7.53 12.24
CA VAL A 101 -2.76 8.98 12.06
C VAL A 101 -2.91 9.32 10.57
N GLU A 102 -3.72 10.33 10.29
CA GLU A 102 -3.86 10.93 8.97
C GLU A 102 -3.68 12.44 9.04
N MET A 103 -3.19 13.03 7.95
CA MET A 103 -3.10 14.47 7.76
C MET A 103 -3.93 14.90 6.57
N TYR A 104 -4.64 16.00 6.72
CA TYR A 104 -5.32 16.66 5.60
C TYR A 104 -4.29 17.47 4.80
N ALA A 105 -3.70 16.83 3.79
CA ALA A 105 -2.50 17.28 3.10
C ALA A 105 -2.75 17.45 1.60
N TRP A 106 -1.95 18.29 0.96
CA TRP A 106 -1.92 18.42 -0.50
C TRP A 106 -1.44 17.13 -1.15
N VAL A 107 -2.06 16.77 -2.26
CA VAL A 107 -1.64 15.67 -3.13
C VAL A 107 -1.65 16.15 -4.57
N GLU A 108 -0.59 15.79 -5.29
CA GLU A 108 -0.44 16.06 -6.72
C GLU A 108 -1.02 14.89 -7.53
N LYS A 109 -2.06 15.17 -8.30
CA LYS A 109 -2.60 14.24 -9.27
C LYS A 109 -2.06 14.57 -10.66
N THR A 110 -1.42 13.59 -11.29
CA THR A 110 -0.88 13.74 -12.65
C THR A 110 -1.78 13.03 -13.65
N SER A 111 -2.19 13.75 -14.70
CA SER A 111 -2.91 13.20 -15.86
C SER A 111 -2.21 13.60 -17.14
N SER A 112 -2.06 12.68 -18.09
CA SER A 112 -1.39 12.97 -19.36
C SER A 112 -2.26 12.60 -20.55
N LYS A 113 -2.31 13.47 -21.55
CA LYS A 113 -3.01 13.25 -22.82
C LYS A 113 -2.04 13.42 -23.97
N THR A 114 -1.94 12.40 -24.82
CA THR A 114 -1.07 12.42 -26.00
C THR A 114 -1.90 12.51 -27.27
N THR A 115 -1.63 13.53 -28.08
CA THR A 115 -2.25 13.76 -29.39
C THR A 115 -1.23 13.51 -30.49
N LYS A 116 -1.60 12.73 -31.51
CA LYS A 116 -0.76 12.51 -32.69
C LYS A 116 -0.88 13.69 -33.64
N ASN A 117 0.24 14.24 -34.07
CA ASN A 117 0.29 15.34 -35.03
C ASN A 117 0.41 14.80 -36.46
N THR A 118 0.10 15.65 -37.43
CA THR A 118 0.41 15.40 -38.84
C THR A 118 1.93 15.26 -39.02
N GLY A 119 2.37 14.26 -39.78
CA GLY A 119 3.80 13.93 -39.93
C GLY A 119 4.39 13.00 -38.85
N GLY A 120 3.55 12.40 -37.99
CA GLY A 120 3.95 11.29 -37.12
C GLY A 120 4.66 11.67 -35.80
N SER A 121 4.81 12.97 -35.53
CA SER A 121 5.16 13.45 -34.18
C SER A 121 3.94 13.37 -33.24
N SER A 122 4.17 13.55 -31.94
CA SER A 122 3.09 13.64 -30.95
C SER A 122 3.35 14.78 -29.97
N THR A 123 2.26 15.35 -29.46
CA THR A 123 2.26 16.34 -28.39
C THR A 123 1.62 15.71 -27.17
N THR A 124 2.30 15.75 -26.03
CA THR A 124 1.81 15.25 -24.75
C THR A 124 1.58 16.43 -23.82
N GLU A 125 0.33 16.59 -23.40
CA GLU A 125 -0.09 17.56 -22.40
C GLU A 125 -0.19 16.84 -21.05
N THR A 126 0.67 17.21 -20.11
CA THR A 126 0.64 16.69 -18.74
C THR A 126 0.03 17.75 -17.83
N THR A 127 -1.07 17.38 -17.20
CA THR A 127 -1.81 18.19 -16.25
C THR A 127 -1.50 17.73 -14.83
N TYR A 128 -1.08 18.66 -13.99
CA TYR A 128 -0.90 18.50 -12.56
C TYR A 128 -2.06 19.20 -11.85
N THR A 129 -2.82 18.46 -11.05
CA THR A 129 -3.93 18.96 -10.24
C THR A 129 -3.59 18.80 -8.77
N TYR A 130 -3.75 19.87 -7.99
CA TYR A 130 -3.48 19.87 -6.56
C TYR A 130 -4.78 19.95 -5.76
N GLU A 131 -4.96 19.00 -4.87
CA GLU A 131 -6.10 18.97 -3.96
C GLU A 131 -5.70 18.47 -2.59
N LYS A 132 -6.45 18.86 -1.54
CA LYS A 132 -6.22 18.35 -0.20
C LYS A 132 -7.10 17.14 0.06
N GLN A 133 -6.49 16.08 0.57
CA GLN A 133 -7.17 14.87 1.02
C GLN A 133 -6.56 14.35 2.33
N TRP A 134 -7.32 13.53 3.05
CA TRP A 134 -6.79 12.80 4.20
C TRP A 134 -5.86 11.70 3.69
N THR A 135 -4.65 11.64 4.24
CA THR A 135 -3.65 10.62 3.92
C THR A 135 -2.80 10.29 5.14
N SER A 136 -2.48 9.02 5.32
CA SER A 136 -1.54 8.54 6.35
C SER A 136 -0.07 8.71 5.94
N ASN A 137 0.19 8.99 4.66
CA ASN A 137 1.53 9.16 4.11
C ASN A 137 1.59 10.41 3.22
N PRO A 138 1.58 11.62 3.82
CA PRO A 138 1.63 12.85 3.06
C PRO A 138 2.94 12.99 2.30
N GLU A 139 2.85 13.33 1.02
CA GLU A 139 4.02 13.59 0.18
C GLU A 139 4.77 14.84 0.66
N SER A 140 6.11 14.81 0.55
CA SER A 140 6.92 16.00 0.77
C SER A 140 6.59 17.05 -0.28
N SER A 141 6.36 18.30 0.11
CA SER A 141 6.14 19.37 -0.86
C SER A 141 7.27 19.55 -1.86
N SER A 142 8.49 19.13 -1.52
CA SER A 142 9.63 19.19 -2.43
C SER A 142 9.51 18.24 -3.63
N SER A 143 8.64 17.22 -3.57
CA SER A 143 8.39 16.33 -4.71
C SER A 143 7.34 16.88 -5.67
N PHE A 144 6.60 17.91 -5.30
CA PHE A 144 5.60 18.52 -6.17
C PHE A 144 6.24 19.28 -7.32
N ARG A 145 5.67 19.12 -8.51
CA ARG A 145 6.07 19.86 -9.71
C ARG A 145 5.93 21.37 -9.52
N HIS A 146 4.85 21.80 -8.88
CA HIS A 146 4.56 23.18 -8.50
C HIS A 146 4.34 23.27 -6.98
N ALA A 147 5.42 23.21 -6.21
CA ALA A 147 5.38 23.23 -4.75
C ALA A 147 4.87 24.54 -4.13
N ALA A 148 4.98 25.67 -4.85
CA ALA A 148 4.55 26.97 -4.35
C ALA A 148 3.04 26.96 -4.05
N GLY A 149 2.66 27.28 -2.81
CA GLY A 149 1.25 27.24 -2.35
C GLY A 149 0.78 25.86 -1.86
N HIS A 150 1.55 24.80 -2.07
CA HIS A 150 1.21 23.41 -1.75
C HIS A 150 2.12 22.85 -0.66
N ASN A 151 2.18 23.53 0.49
CA ASN A 151 3.02 23.09 1.61
C ASN A 151 2.32 22.03 2.47
N ASN A 152 2.96 20.88 2.59
CA ASN A 152 2.69 19.82 3.55
C ASN A 152 3.73 19.91 4.65
N PRO A 153 3.36 20.31 5.87
CA PRO A 153 4.26 20.26 7.01
C PRO A 153 4.62 18.80 7.32
N GLU A 154 5.71 18.60 8.07
CA GLU A 154 6.05 17.28 8.57
C GLU A 154 4.94 16.74 9.47
N LEU A 155 4.66 15.45 9.33
CA LEU A 155 3.65 14.77 10.13
C LEU A 155 4.16 14.68 11.58
N PRO A 156 3.53 15.36 12.56
CA PRO A 156 4.08 15.47 13.91
C PRO A 156 3.99 14.17 14.71
N PHE A 157 3.08 13.28 14.34
CA PHE A 157 2.87 11.99 15.00
C PHE A 157 2.71 10.90 13.95
N GLY A 158 3.46 9.80 14.09
CA GLY A 158 3.29 8.63 13.24
C GLY A 158 2.22 7.69 13.77
N SER A 159 1.68 6.85 12.88
CA SER A 159 0.92 5.66 13.29
C SER A 159 1.78 4.70 14.12
N GLY A 160 1.16 3.86 14.93
CA GLY A 160 1.88 2.93 15.82
C GLY A 160 1.01 1.75 16.25
N SER A 161 1.64 0.63 16.56
CA SER A 161 0.96 -0.56 17.07
C SER A 161 1.72 -1.16 18.24
N TRP A 162 0.98 -1.50 19.30
CA TRP A 162 1.50 -2.13 20.50
C TRP A 162 0.65 -3.34 20.82
N LYS A 163 1.28 -4.43 21.24
CA LYS A 163 0.62 -5.67 21.67
C LYS A 163 1.28 -6.14 22.94
N VAL A 164 0.51 -6.76 23.81
CA VAL A 164 1.07 -7.43 25.00
C VAL A 164 2.03 -8.53 24.55
N SER A 165 3.10 -8.72 25.29
CA SER A 165 4.11 -9.73 24.96
C SER A 165 3.63 -11.13 25.33
N ASN A 166 2.84 -11.23 26.39
CA ASN A 166 2.25 -12.47 26.89
C ASN A 166 0.76 -12.26 27.14
N ALA A 167 -0.07 -13.19 26.68
CA ALA A 167 -1.52 -13.08 26.69
C ALA A 167 -2.20 -14.43 26.93
#